data_AF-A0A0E3BQ41-F1
#
_entry.id   AF-A0A0E3BQ41-F1
#
_cell.length_a   1.000
_cell.length_b   1.000
_cell.length_c   1.000
_cell.angle_alpha   90.00
_cell.angle_beta   90.00
_cell.angle_gamma   90.00
#
_symmetry.space_group_name_H-M   'P 1'
#
loop_
_entity.id
_entity.type
_entity.pdbx_description
1 polymer ?
#
loop_
_entity_poly.entity_id
_entity_poly.type
_entity_poly.pdbx_seq_one_letter_code
_entity_poly.pdbx_strand_id
1 'polypeptide(L)'
;MSEIERIESESQSELISGFYTGTCASISGQSTLTYEIGKHGADGSLHLRITRNTGGGMWCKDWASFEAIEAVVLGAQELKAKSFQCLHPGKSINTGGFVLAALRDLGLIRVSEANSRLHEHVPMTTLELVLQSPPKAISSNDASAMAVKSHRKVKGRV
;
A
#
# COMPACT_ATOMS: atom_id res chain seq x y z
N MET A 1 19.32 8.35 16.71
CA MET A 1 19.26 7.01 16.10
C MET A 1 20.67 6.51 15.90
N SER A 2 21.08 5.56 16.73
CA SER A 2 22.43 4.97 16.72
C SER A 2 22.61 4.04 15.52
N GLU A 3 23.85 3.66 15.20
CA GLU A 3 24.16 2.64 14.19
C GLU A 3 23.51 1.29 14.53
N ILE A 4 23.41 0.98 15.83
CA ILE A 4 22.92 -0.29 16.38
C ILE A 4 21.40 -0.45 16.14
N GLU A 5 20.62 0.60 16.37
CA GLU A 5 19.16 0.59 16.13
C GLU A 5 18.81 0.37 14.63
N ARG A 6 19.68 0.83 13.73
CA ARG A 6 19.49 0.63 12.29
C ARG A 6 19.73 -0.81 11.87
N ILE A 7 20.78 -1.43 12.39
CA ILE A 7 21.13 -2.83 12.07
C ILE A 7 20.05 -3.79 12.62
N GLU A 8 19.56 -3.54 13.84
CA GLU A 8 18.49 -4.36 14.41
C GLU A 8 17.19 -4.23 13.59
N SER A 9 16.78 -3.01 13.22
CA SER A 9 15.56 -2.81 12.41
C SER A 9 15.66 -3.40 11.00
N GLU A 10 16.83 -3.34 10.34
CA GLU A 10 17.06 -4.01 9.06
C GLU A 10 16.97 -5.54 9.20
N SER A 11 17.57 -6.14 10.24
CA SER A 11 17.55 -7.59 10.48
C SER A 11 16.15 -8.16 10.77
N GLN A 12 15.29 -7.40 11.46
CA GLN A 12 13.91 -7.83 11.77
C GLN A 12 13.03 -7.82 10.51
N SER A 13 13.29 -6.91 9.58
CA SER A 13 12.53 -6.81 8.33
C SER A 13 12.80 -7.97 7.36
N GLU A 14 13.97 -8.63 7.45
CA GLU A 14 14.32 -9.83 6.68
C GLU A 14 13.53 -11.08 7.09
N LEU A 15 12.93 -11.07 8.30
CA LEU A 15 12.07 -12.16 8.79
C LEU A 15 10.62 -12.06 8.31
N ILE A 16 10.28 -11.02 7.54
CA ILE A 16 8.92 -10.84 7.00
C ILE A 16 8.82 -11.53 5.64
N SER A 17 8.01 -12.59 5.58
CA SER A 17 7.71 -13.29 4.33
C SER A 17 6.39 -12.78 3.73
N GLY A 18 6.46 -12.27 2.50
CA GLY A 18 5.28 -11.86 1.73
C GLY A 18 4.41 -13.07 1.36
N PHE A 19 3.12 -13.03 1.68
CA PHE A 19 2.17 -14.10 1.34
C PHE A 19 0.99 -13.63 0.48
N TYR A 20 0.82 -12.33 0.30
CA TYR A 20 -0.18 -11.75 -0.60
C TYR A 20 0.39 -10.57 -1.35
N THR A 21 0.00 -10.43 -2.62
CA THR A 21 0.35 -9.30 -3.49
C THR A 21 -0.93 -8.73 -4.12
N GLY A 22 -1.11 -7.42 -4.00
CA GLY A 22 -2.23 -6.69 -4.59
C GLY A 22 -1.77 -5.60 -5.53
N THR A 23 -2.68 -5.12 -6.38
CA THR A 23 -2.44 -3.98 -7.27
C THR A 23 -3.62 -3.05 -7.30
N CYS A 24 -3.37 -1.75 -7.19
CA CYS A 24 -4.41 -0.72 -7.15
C CYS A 24 -4.01 0.54 -7.91
N ALA A 25 -4.99 1.38 -8.24
CA ALA A 25 -4.70 2.72 -8.74
C ALA A 25 -4.21 3.61 -7.58
N SER A 26 -3.24 4.50 -7.84
CA SER A 26 -2.90 5.56 -6.89
C SER A 26 -4.10 6.48 -6.67
N ILE A 27 -4.09 7.26 -5.57
CA ILE A 27 -5.21 8.17 -5.22
C ILE A 27 -5.54 9.15 -6.35
N SER A 28 -4.55 9.60 -7.12
CA SER A 28 -4.75 10.49 -8.27
C SER A 28 -5.23 9.77 -9.53
N GLY A 29 -5.25 8.43 -9.55
CA GLY A 29 -5.56 7.61 -10.71
C GLY A 29 -4.50 7.61 -11.81
N GLN A 30 -3.34 8.26 -11.59
CA GLN A 30 -2.32 8.46 -12.62
C GLN A 30 -1.29 7.31 -12.70
N SER A 31 -1.33 6.37 -11.76
CA SER A 31 -0.42 5.23 -11.75
C SER A 31 -1.05 3.99 -11.11
N THR A 32 -0.44 2.84 -11.39
CA THR A 32 -0.74 1.58 -10.73
C THR A 32 0.36 1.30 -9.71
N LEU A 33 -0.08 0.96 -8.51
CA LEU A 33 0.76 0.55 -7.39
C LEU A 33 0.69 -0.97 -7.25
N THR A 34 1.81 -1.58 -6.87
CA THR A 34 1.86 -2.95 -6.37
C THR A 34 2.25 -2.90 -4.90
N TYR A 35 1.53 -3.64 -4.07
CA TYR A 35 1.78 -3.74 -2.65
C TYR A 35 1.80 -5.21 -2.22
N GLU A 36 2.44 -5.49 -1.10
CA GLU A 36 2.51 -6.82 -0.52
C GLU A 36 2.08 -6.79 0.95
N ILE A 37 1.44 -7.89 1.36
CA ILE A 37 1.23 -8.21 2.76
C ILE A 37 2.19 -9.32 3.15
N GLY A 38 2.92 -9.07 4.22
CA GLY A 38 3.89 -10.00 4.79
C GLY A 38 3.51 -10.42 6.19
N LYS A 39 4.04 -11.56 6.60
CA LYS A 39 3.93 -12.08 7.97
C LYS A 39 5.33 -12.24 8.54
N HIS A 40 5.54 -11.69 9.72
CA HIS A 40 6.80 -11.83 10.45
C HIS A 40 6.92 -13.25 11.00
N GLY A 41 8.06 -13.90 10.78
CA GLY A 41 8.26 -15.32 11.08
C GLY A 41 8.26 -15.68 12.57
N ALA A 42 8.61 -14.74 13.46
CA ALA A 42 8.75 -15.03 14.89
C ALA A 42 7.45 -14.89 15.69
N ASP A 43 6.67 -13.83 15.44
CA ASP A 43 5.46 -13.48 16.20
C ASP A 43 4.18 -13.55 15.35
N GLY A 44 4.31 -13.75 14.04
CA GLY A 44 3.18 -13.78 13.12
C GLY A 44 2.55 -12.41 12.86
N SER A 45 3.17 -11.31 13.29
CA SER A 45 2.67 -9.96 13.05
C SER A 45 2.59 -9.68 11.55
N LEU A 46 1.54 -8.96 11.14
CA LEU A 46 1.30 -8.64 9.74
C LEU A 46 1.97 -7.30 9.41
N HIS A 47 2.42 -7.17 8.16
CA HIS A 47 3.03 -5.96 7.62
C HIS A 47 2.56 -5.65 6.20
N LEU A 48 2.57 -4.37 5.82
CA LEU A 48 2.27 -3.87 4.46
C LEU A 48 3.49 -3.15 3.89
N ARG A 49 3.81 -3.36 2.61
CA ARG A 49 4.77 -2.51 1.88
C ARG A 49 4.33 -2.22 0.46
N ILE A 50 4.84 -1.12 -0.09
CA ILE A 50 4.73 -0.82 -1.52
C ILE A 50 5.96 -1.38 -2.24
N THR A 51 5.75 -2.17 -3.28
CA THR A 51 6.83 -2.83 -4.03
C THR A 51 7.04 -2.26 -5.42
N ARG A 52 6.02 -1.62 -6.00
CA ARG A 52 6.12 -1.03 -7.35
C ARG A 52 5.18 0.15 -7.54
N ASN A 53 5.58 1.08 -8.39
CA ASN A 53 4.76 2.19 -8.91
C ASN A 53 5.04 2.40 -10.40
N THR A 54 4.02 2.43 -11.25
CA THR A 54 4.19 2.70 -12.69
C THR A 54 4.41 4.17 -13.03
N GLY A 55 4.11 5.09 -12.11
CA GLY A 55 4.15 6.55 -12.33
C GLY A 55 5.49 7.22 -11.99
N GLY A 56 6.56 6.47 -11.73
CA GLY A 56 7.92 6.98 -11.49
C GLY A 56 8.15 7.72 -10.15
N GLY A 57 7.10 8.09 -9.41
CA GLY A 57 7.23 8.74 -8.10
C GLY A 57 7.87 7.83 -7.05
N MET A 58 8.80 8.37 -6.25
CA MET A 58 9.53 7.66 -5.20
C MET A 58 8.62 7.18 -4.06
N TRP A 59 8.94 6.05 -3.44
CA TRP A 59 8.26 5.49 -2.27
C TRP A 59 9.25 4.83 -1.31
N CYS A 60 8.82 4.58 -0.08
CA CYS A 60 9.56 3.74 0.87
C CYS A 60 9.25 2.26 0.63
N LYS A 61 10.30 1.43 0.48
CA LYS A 61 10.18 -0.02 0.29
C LYS A 61 10.07 -0.79 1.60
N ASP A 62 10.25 -0.10 2.72
CA ASP A 62 10.29 -0.67 4.06
C ASP A 62 8.86 -1.08 4.47
N TRP A 63 8.77 -2.16 5.24
CA TRP A 63 7.53 -2.65 5.80
C TRP A 63 6.95 -1.66 6.83
N ALA A 64 5.63 -1.47 6.81
CA ALA A 64 4.88 -0.84 7.90
C ALA A 64 4.09 -1.91 8.64
N SER A 65 4.22 -1.95 9.97
CA SER A 65 3.45 -2.89 10.79
C SER A 65 1.97 -2.55 10.76
N PHE A 66 1.13 -3.57 10.77
CA PHE A 66 -0.31 -3.34 10.83
C PHE A 66 -0.75 -2.75 12.16
N GLU A 67 -0.06 -3.01 13.26
CA GLU A 67 -0.28 -2.31 14.52
C GLU A 67 -0.19 -0.79 14.35
N ALA A 68 0.86 -0.30 13.67
CA ALA A 68 1.04 1.12 13.41
C ALA A 68 -0.02 1.67 12.44
N ILE A 69 -0.46 0.86 11.47
CA ILE A 69 -1.54 1.22 10.54
C ILE A 69 -2.87 1.32 11.28
N GLU A 70 -3.20 0.35 12.13
CA GLU A 70 -4.45 0.31 12.89
C GLU A 70 -4.53 1.46 13.89
N ALA A 71 -3.40 1.84 14.52
CA ALA A 71 -3.32 3.02 15.36
C ALA A 71 -3.69 4.33 14.63
N VAL A 72 -3.51 4.39 13.30
CA VAL A 72 -3.93 5.53 12.46
C VAL A 72 -5.37 5.38 11.99
N VAL A 73 -5.82 4.15 11.71
CA VAL A 73 -7.06 3.89 10.98
C VAL A 73 -8.27 3.69 11.88
N LEU A 74 -8.15 2.92 12.97
CA LEU A 74 -9.33 2.47 13.72
C LEU A 74 -10.15 3.65 14.27
N GLY A 75 -11.42 3.73 13.86
CA GLY A 75 -12.34 4.80 14.26
C GLY A 75 -12.10 6.16 13.58
N ALA A 76 -11.10 6.29 12.69
CA ALA A 76 -10.81 7.55 12.02
C ALA A 76 -11.86 7.88 10.95
N GLN A 77 -12.37 9.11 10.99
CA GLN A 77 -13.33 9.65 10.01
C GLN A 77 -12.66 10.53 8.94
N GLU A 78 -11.44 11.01 9.20
CA GLU A 78 -10.71 11.89 8.29
C GLU A 78 -9.28 11.40 8.03
N LEU A 79 -9.14 10.55 7.02
CA LEU A 79 -7.87 10.01 6.55
C LEU A 79 -7.47 10.65 5.23
N LYS A 80 -6.20 11.05 5.15
CA LYS A 80 -5.54 11.61 3.96
C LYS A 80 -4.12 11.08 3.87
N ALA A 81 -3.44 11.31 2.75
CA ALA A 81 -2.07 10.83 2.54
C ALA A 81 -1.11 11.23 3.69
N LYS A 82 -1.31 12.44 4.26
CA LYS A 82 -0.53 12.94 5.39
C LYS A 82 -0.70 12.11 6.66
N SER A 83 -1.87 11.50 6.89
CA SER A 83 -2.15 10.69 8.07
C SER A 83 -1.19 9.49 8.18
N PHE A 84 -0.68 8.99 7.05
CA PHE A 84 0.19 7.81 6.98
C PHE A 84 1.68 8.15 6.87
N GLN A 85 2.08 9.43 6.88
CA GLN A 85 3.50 9.80 6.84
C GLN A 85 4.26 9.39 8.10
N CYS A 86 3.56 9.20 9.22
CA CYS A 86 4.15 8.71 10.47
C CYS A 86 4.68 7.28 10.39
N LEU A 87 4.21 6.48 9.41
CA LEU A 87 4.67 5.10 9.22
C LEU A 87 6.12 5.02 8.73
N HIS A 88 6.58 6.07 8.03
CA HIS A 88 7.89 6.10 7.39
C HIS A 88 8.54 7.48 7.56
N PRO A 89 8.92 7.86 8.79
CA PRO A 89 9.44 9.20 9.08
C PRO A 89 10.73 9.48 8.30
N GLY A 90 10.81 10.65 7.69
CA GLY A 90 11.97 11.07 6.88
C GLY A 90 12.11 10.37 5.53
N LYS A 91 11.13 9.55 5.12
CA LYS A 91 11.11 8.90 3.79
C LYS A 91 10.23 9.71 2.82
N SER A 92 10.04 9.18 1.60
CA SER A 92 9.25 9.85 0.56
C SER A 92 7.84 10.19 1.04
N ILE A 93 7.45 11.46 0.89
CA ILE A 93 6.11 11.96 1.25
C ILE A 93 4.98 11.32 0.44
N ASN A 94 5.29 10.73 -0.72
CA ASN A 94 4.31 10.02 -1.56
C ASN A 94 3.87 8.71 -0.92
N THR A 95 4.73 8.10 -0.08
CA THR A 95 4.50 6.78 0.51
C THR A 95 3.17 6.74 1.28
N GLY A 96 2.86 7.77 2.06
CA GLY A 96 1.59 7.84 2.79
C GLY A 96 0.36 7.84 1.87
N GLY A 97 0.46 8.47 0.69
CA GLY A 97 -0.60 8.40 -0.33
C GLY A 97 -0.71 7.03 -0.99
N PHE A 98 0.39 6.31 -1.14
CA PHE A 98 0.39 4.95 -1.69
C PHE A 98 -0.14 3.93 -0.69
N VAL A 99 0.20 4.07 0.60
CA VAL A 99 -0.39 3.29 1.69
C VAL A 99 -1.90 3.54 1.75
N LEU A 100 -2.34 4.81 1.72
CA LEU A 100 -3.77 5.15 1.68
C LEU A 100 -4.50 4.44 0.53
N ALA A 101 -3.90 4.42 -0.67
CA ALA A 101 -4.48 3.73 -1.83
C ALA A 101 -4.59 2.21 -1.62
N ALA A 102 -3.54 1.58 -1.09
CA ALA A 102 -3.53 0.14 -0.79
C ALA A 102 -4.56 -0.24 0.28
N LEU A 103 -4.70 0.55 1.34
CA LEU A 103 -5.70 0.29 2.38
C LEU A 103 -7.14 0.47 1.88
N ARG A 104 -7.36 1.41 0.96
CA ARG A 104 -8.65 1.58 0.29
C ARG A 104 -8.96 0.38 -0.59
N ASP A 105 -7.97 -0.10 -1.33
CA ASP A 105 -8.10 -1.27 -2.19
C ASP A 105 -8.43 -2.52 -1.39
N LEU A 106 -7.73 -2.76 -0.27
CA LEU A 106 -8.01 -3.84 0.67
C LEU A 106 -9.40 -3.75 1.32
N GLY A 107 -10.06 -2.58 1.27
CA GLY A 107 -11.37 -2.37 1.88
C GLY A 107 -11.34 -2.08 3.38
N LEU A 108 -10.16 -1.81 3.96
CA LEU A 108 -10.06 -1.38 5.36
C LEU A 108 -10.59 0.06 5.54
N ILE A 109 -10.45 0.89 4.50
CA ILE A 109 -10.96 2.26 4.46
C ILE A 109 -11.80 2.46 3.20
N ARG A 110 -12.70 3.45 3.23
CA ARG A 110 -13.48 3.90 2.06
C ARG A 110 -13.37 5.41 1.89
N VAL A 111 -13.76 5.91 0.73
CA VAL A 111 -13.93 7.36 0.52
C VAL A 111 -15.05 7.82 1.45
N SER A 112 -14.85 8.95 2.13
CA SER A 112 -15.89 9.49 3.02
C SER A 112 -17.11 9.92 2.20
N GLU A 113 -18.29 9.54 2.67
CA GLU A 113 -19.56 9.94 2.06
C GLU A 113 -19.80 11.45 2.18
N ALA A 114 -19.29 12.06 3.25
CA ALA A 114 -19.41 13.49 3.50
C ALA A 114 -18.40 14.31 2.68
N ASN A 115 -17.22 13.75 2.38
CA ASN A 115 -16.16 14.47 1.68
C ASN A 115 -15.31 13.54 0.82
N SER A 116 -15.47 13.65 -0.50
CA SER A 116 -14.73 12.83 -1.48
C SER A 116 -13.21 13.03 -1.48
N ARG A 117 -12.68 14.04 -0.78
CA ARG A 117 -11.25 14.27 -0.60
C ARG A 117 -10.68 13.52 0.61
N LEU A 118 -11.53 12.95 1.45
CA LEU A 118 -11.16 12.25 2.67
C LEU A 118 -11.54 10.77 2.57
N HIS A 119 -10.92 9.97 3.43
CA HIS A 119 -11.25 8.57 3.62
C HIS A 119 -11.63 8.34 5.08
N GLU A 120 -12.37 7.28 5.33
CA GLU A 120 -12.80 6.89 6.67
C GLU A 120 -12.66 5.38 6.84
N HIS A 121 -12.46 4.95 8.07
CA HIS A 121 -12.44 3.54 8.44
C HIS A 121 -13.77 2.87 8.07
N VAL A 122 -13.70 1.64 7.57
CA VAL A 122 -14.90 0.81 7.40
C VAL A 122 -15.35 0.28 8.76
N PRO A 123 -16.55 0.63 9.26
CA PRO A 123 -17.03 0.19 10.56
C PRO A 123 -16.89 -1.32 10.72
N MET A 124 -16.45 -1.74 11.90
CA MET A 124 -16.31 -3.15 12.27
C MET A 124 -15.36 -3.96 11.38
N THR A 125 -14.62 -3.31 10.48
CA THR A 125 -13.67 -3.98 9.58
C THR A 125 -12.29 -3.95 10.20
N THR A 126 -11.65 -5.11 10.27
CA THR A 126 -10.26 -5.27 10.68
C THR A 126 -9.45 -5.78 9.50
N LEU A 127 -8.12 -5.74 9.63
CA LEU A 127 -7.26 -6.32 8.63
C LEU A 127 -7.55 -7.82 8.41
N GLU A 128 -7.67 -8.57 9.50
CA GLU A 128 -7.88 -10.01 9.43
C GLU A 128 -9.13 -10.35 8.61
N LEU A 129 -10.21 -9.58 8.80
CA LEU A 129 -11.44 -9.73 8.03
C LEU A 129 -11.23 -9.43 6.55
N VAL A 130 -10.52 -8.36 6.19
CA VAL A 130 -10.29 -8.06 4.77
C VAL A 130 -9.34 -9.07 4.11
N LEU A 131 -8.40 -9.67 4.84
CA LEU A 131 -7.50 -10.69 4.30
C LEU A 131 -8.14 -12.08 4.20
N GLN A 132 -9.21 -12.36 4.95
CA GLN A 132 -10.01 -13.58 4.78
C GLN A 132 -10.84 -13.56 3.49
N SER A 133 -11.11 -12.38 2.92
CA SER A 133 -11.85 -12.20 1.68
C SER A 133 -11.29 -11.01 0.90
N PRO A 134 -10.03 -11.07 0.43
CA PRO A 134 -9.38 -9.93 -0.17
C PRO A 134 -10.10 -9.55 -1.47
N PRO A 135 -10.54 -8.29 -1.64
CA PRO A 135 -11.15 -7.85 -2.87
C PRO A 135 -10.16 -8.04 -4.03
N LYS A 136 -10.54 -8.92 -4.97
CA LYS A 136 -9.86 -9.20 -6.24
C LYS A 136 -8.37 -9.56 -6.12
N ALA A 137 -8.07 -10.73 -5.56
CA ALA A 137 -6.78 -11.39 -5.78
C ALA A 137 -6.61 -11.74 -7.27
N ILE A 138 -5.57 -11.23 -7.92
CA ILE A 138 -5.13 -11.76 -9.22
C ILE A 138 -4.38 -13.05 -8.92
N SER A 139 -4.97 -14.20 -9.26
CA SER A 139 -4.24 -15.47 -9.25
C SER A 139 -3.11 -15.37 -10.26
N SER A 140 -1.98 -16.01 -9.97
CA SER A 140 -0.72 -15.96 -10.72
C SER A 140 -0.79 -16.35 -12.21
N ASN A 141 -1.97 -16.65 -12.76
CA ASN A 141 -2.18 -17.03 -14.15
C ASN A 141 -2.50 -15.86 -15.10
N ASP A 142 -2.83 -14.67 -14.62
CA ASP A 142 -3.31 -13.56 -15.49
C ASP A 142 -2.23 -12.56 -15.93
N ALA A 143 -0.97 -12.74 -15.52
CA ALA A 143 0.12 -11.84 -15.87
C ALA A 143 0.46 -11.81 -17.38
N SER A 144 -0.03 -12.76 -18.18
CA SER A 144 0.24 -12.83 -19.63
C SER A 144 -0.71 -12.04 -20.52
N ALA A 145 -1.78 -11.42 -20.00
CA ALA A 145 -2.82 -10.84 -20.87
C ALA A 145 -2.70 -9.31 -21.14
N MET A 146 -1.86 -8.54 -20.44
CA MET A 146 -1.81 -7.07 -20.61
C MET A 146 -0.63 -6.53 -21.43
N ALA A 147 0.12 -7.39 -22.10
CA ALA A 147 1.29 -6.99 -22.87
C ALA A 147 1.07 -6.86 -24.39
N VAL A 148 -0.11 -6.47 -24.90
CA VAL A 148 -0.22 -6.07 -26.32
C VAL A 148 -1.29 -4.99 -26.54
N LYS A 149 -0.84 -3.74 -26.71
CA LYS A 149 -1.24 -2.78 -27.78
C LYS A 149 -0.85 -1.35 -27.38
N SER A 150 0.46 -1.05 -27.45
CA SER A 150 0.92 0.33 -27.61
C SER A 150 0.99 0.63 -29.12
N HIS A 151 -0.07 1.24 -29.67
CA HIS A 151 -0.01 1.84 -31.00
C HIS A 151 0.40 3.31 -30.86
N ARG A 152 1.70 3.55 -30.95
CA ARG A 152 2.34 4.87 -31.02
C ARG A 152 2.07 5.46 -32.41
N LYS A 153 1.18 6.47 -32.51
CA LYS A 153 0.98 7.21 -33.77
C LYS A 153 1.86 8.46 -33.77
N VAL A 154 3.04 8.34 -34.38
CA VAL A 154 3.86 9.48 -34.80
C VAL A 154 3.27 10.04 -36.11
N LYS A 155 2.88 11.31 -36.12
CA LYS A 155 2.80 12.17 -37.31
C LYS A 155 3.57 13.42 -36.91
N GLY A 156 4.63 13.85 -37.58
CA GLY A 156 4.84 13.87 -39.03
C GLY A 156 4.91 15.33 -39.41
N ARG A 157 6.15 15.85 -39.41
CA ARG A 157 6.54 17.21 -39.77
C ARG A 157 6.22 17.47 -41.25
N VAL A 158 5.60 18.61 -41.55
CA VAL A 158 5.80 19.39 -42.78
C VAL A 158 5.87 20.85 -42.35
#